data_AF-A0A5K7YF43-F1
#
_entry.id   AF-A0A5K7YF43-F1
#
_cell.length_a   1.000
_cell.length_b   1.000
_cell.length_c   1.000
_cell.angle_alpha   90.00
_cell.angle_beta   90.00
_cell.angle_gamma   90.00
#
_symmetry.space_group_name_H-M   'P 1'
#
loop_
_entity.id
_entity.type
_entity.pdbx_description
1 polymer ?
#
loop_
_entity_poly.entity_id
_entity_poly.type
_entity_poly.pdbx_seq_one_letter_code
_entity_poly.pdbx_strand_id
1 'polypeptide(L)'
;MPKITNGTAFATLYGQLGYRLIQLTTGPAIMLWIEVIQLRSSGREQASRAVSAFREIPFPNREKGLESIDLFQSLGPEGDLSLFIRWQGVFPLNGKSRLGFQLAAALSEFGQIHHCGWQRRDSLKKKKASST
;
A
#
# COMPACT_ATOMS: atom_id res chain seq x y z
N MET A 1 16.74 -18.52 -37.79
CA MET A 1 17.27 -17.44 -36.94
C MET A 1 16.57 -16.12 -37.30
N PRO A 2 16.22 -15.27 -36.32
CA PRO A 2 15.10 -15.39 -35.40
C PRO A 2 13.84 -14.62 -35.88
N LYS A 3 12.65 -15.15 -35.55
CA LYS A 3 11.37 -14.45 -35.60
C LYS A 3 11.24 -13.58 -34.34
N ILE A 4 11.01 -12.29 -34.50
CA ILE A 4 10.74 -11.37 -33.39
C ILE A 4 9.22 -11.18 -33.30
N THR A 5 8.60 -11.84 -32.34
CA THR A 5 7.22 -11.62 -31.92
C THR A 5 7.14 -10.33 -31.10
N ASN A 6 6.79 -9.22 -31.75
CA ASN A 6 6.51 -7.93 -31.10
C ASN A 6 5.06 -7.90 -30.63
N GLY A 7 4.79 -8.36 -29.40
CA GLY A 7 3.45 -8.30 -28.81
C GLY A 7 3.36 -7.84 -27.36
N THR A 8 4.48 -7.75 -26.62
CA THR A 8 4.39 -7.60 -25.15
C THR A 8 5.35 -6.56 -24.56
N ALA A 9 6.17 -5.89 -25.37
CA ALA A 9 7.12 -4.87 -24.89
C ALA A 9 6.58 -3.42 -24.92
N PHE A 10 5.46 -3.18 -25.59
CA PHE A 10 4.94 -1.81 -25.77
C PHE A 10 4.13 -1.27 -24.58
N ALA A 11 3.51 -2.11 -23.76
CA ALA A 11 2.69 -1.65 -22.64
C ALA A 11 3.51 -1.15 -21.44
N THR A 12 4.75 -1.64 -21.26
CA THR A 12 5.58 -1.28 -20.10
C THR A 12 6.28 0.07 -20.29
N LEU A 13 6.65 0.42 -21.53
CA LEU A 13 7.42 1.64 -21.78
C LEU A 13 6.55 2.91 -21.68
N TYR A 14 5.30 2.89 -22.15
CA TYR A 14 4.41 4.06 -22.09
C TYR A 14 3.87 4.34 -20.69
N GLY A 15 3.62 3.30 -19.88
CA GLY A 15 3.32 3.48 -18.47
C GLY A 15 4.48 4.18 -17.76
N GLN A 16 5.70 3.66 -17.92
CA GLN A 16 6.88 4.13 -17.21
C GLN A 16 7.40 5.50 -17.71
N LEU A 17 7.30 5.79 -19.02
CA LEU A 17 7.66 7.09 -19.60
C LEU A 17 6.60 8.16 -19.32
N GLY A 18 5.31 7.81 -19.30
CA GLY A 18 4.23 8.74 -18.97
C GLY A 18 4.35 9.31 -17.55
N TYR A 19 4.70 8.48 -16.56
CA TYR A 19 4.97 8.96 -15.20
C TYR A 19 6.25 9.81 -15.12
N ARG A 20 7.27 9.50 -15.92
CA ARG A 20 8.55 10.23 -15.92
C ARG A 20 8.42 11.62 -16.55
N LEU A 21 7.55 11.78 -17.56
CA LEU A 21 7.36 13.06 -18.24
C LEU A 21 6.59 14.08 -17.37
N ILE A 22 5.61 13.64 -16.58
CA ILE A 22 4.83 14.52 -15.68
C ILE A 22 5.68 15.07 -14.52
N GLN A 23 6.68 14.30 -14.06
CA GLN A 23 7.59 14.73 -12.98
C GLN A 23 8.65 15.74 -13.41
N LEU A 24 8.92 15.91 -14.71
CA LEU A 24 9.97 16.80 -15.21
C LEU A 24 9.49 18.23 -15.47
N THR A 25 8.18 18.44 -15.63
CA THR A 25 7.60 19.76 -15.96
C THR A 25 6.93 20.44 -14.76
N THR A 26 6.74 19.70 -13.68
CA THR A 26 6.08 20.14 -12.44
C THR A 26 6.82 19.45 -11.31
N GLY A 27 7.31 20.18 -10.30
CA GLY A 27 7.98 19.59 -9.13
C GLY A 27 7.16 18.42 -8.55
N PRO A 28 7.78 17.47 -7.83
CA PRO A 28 7.13 16.20 -7.48
C PRO A 28 5.78 16.47 -6.82
N ALA A 29 4.70 16.14 -7.53
CA ALA A 29 3.36 16.26 -6.99
C ALA A 29 3.32 15.44 -5.69
N ILE A 30 2.89 16.05 -4.59
CA ILE A 30 2.70 15.36 -3.33
C ILE A 30 1.54 14.38 -3.55
N MET A 31 1.85 13.09 -3.62
CA MET A 31 0.87 12.05 -3.90
C MET A 31 0.38 11.44 -2.60
N LEU A 32 -0.93 11.23 -2.54
CA LEU A 32 -1.51 10.39 -1.49
C LEU A 32 -1.61 8.97 -2.02
N TRP A 33 -1.00 8.05 -1.29
CA TRP A 33 -0.95 6.64 -1.64
C TRP A 33 -1.01 5.78 -0.38
N ILE A 34 -1.40 4.53 -0.56
CA ILE A 34 -1.56 3.57 0.52
C ILE A 34 -0.84 2.28 0.17
N GLU A 35 -0.30 1.62 1.18
CA GLU A 35 0.04 0.20 1.11
C GLU A 35 -1.00 -0.60 1.86
N VAL A 36 -1.35 -1.75 1.29
CA VAL A 36 -2.25 -2.70 1.91
C VAL A 36 -1.49 -4.00 2.08
N ILE A 37 -1.38 -4.46 3.33
CA ILE A 37 -0.82 -5.77 3.68
C ILE A 37 -1.97 -6.58 4.28
N GLN A 38 -2.41 -7.58 3.53
CA GLN A 38 -3.46 -8.50 3.95
C GLN A 38 -2.80 -9.75 4.52
N LEU A 39 -3.20 -10.12 5.73
CA LEU A 39 -2.78 -11.35 6.39
C LEU A 39 -4.00 -12.28 6.46
N ARG A 40 -3.87 -13.45 5.84
CA ARG A 40 -4.78 -14.57 6.05
C ARG A 40 -4.16 -15.50 7.08
N SER A 41 -4.62 -15.42 8.32
CA SER A 41 -4.17 -16.33 9.38
C SER A 41 -4.90 -17.68 9.26
N SER A 42 -4.34 -18.73 9.87
CA SER A 42 -4.99 -20.05 9.94
C SER A 42 -6.12 -20.12 10.98
N GLY A 43 -6.41 -19.03 11.70
CA GLY A 43 -7.48 -18.97 12.69
C GLY A 43 -7.36 -17.82 13.70
N ARG A 44 -8.37 -17.70 14.55
CA ARG A 44 -8.52 -16.60 15.52
C ARG A 44 -7.32 -16.41 16.45
N GLU A 45 -6.71 -17.50 16.92
CA GLU A 45 -5.53 -17.43 17.81
C GLU A 45 -4.34 -16.76 17.11
N GLN A 46 -4.01 -17.20 15.89
CA GLN A 46 -2.93 -16.62 15.10
C GLN A 46 -3.18 -15.14 14.77
N ALA A 47 -4.43 -14.78 14.49
CA ALA A 47 -4.79 -13.38 14.29
C ALA A 47 -4.64 -12.55 15.56
N SER A 48 -5.04 -13.08 16.72
CA SER A 48 -4.84 -12.42 18.02
C SER A 48 -3.34 -12.18 18.30
N ARG A 49 -2.50 -13.18 18.04
CA ARG A 49 -1.03 -13.05 18.14
C ARG A 49 -0.48 -11.98 17.20
N ALA A 50 -0.95 -11.91 15.96
CA ALA A 50 -0.56 -10.88 15.01
C ALA A 50 -0.98 -9.47 15.47
N VAL A 51 -2.18 -9.31 16.03
CA VAL A 51 -2.64 -8.05 16.61
C VAL A 51 -1.77 -7.62 17.80
N SER A 52 -1.43 -8.56 18.68
CA SER A 52 -0.52 -8.30 19.80
C SER A 52 0.87 -7.88 19.29
N ALA A 53 1.44 -8.61 18.33
CA ALA A 53 2.72 -8.26 17.73
C ALA A 53 2.69 -6.86 17.11
N PHE A 54 1.61 -6.49 16.41
CA PHE A 54 1.45 -5.15 15.84
C PHE A 54 1.46 -4.05 16.89
N ARG A 55 0.84 -4.26 18.07
CA ARG A 55 0.79 -3.27 19.16
C ARG A 55 2.15 -2.99 19.79
N GLU A 56 3.06 -3.97 19.76
CA GLU A 56 4.42 -3.83 20.27
C GLU A 56 5.35 -3.10 19.28
N ILE A 57 4.93 -2.87 18.05
CA ILE A 57 5.74 -2.16 17.05
C ILE A 57 5.74 -0.66 17.40
N PRO A 58 6.92 -0.07 17.71
CA PRO A 58 6.99 1.36 17.94
C PRO A 58 6.67 2.10 16.65
N PHE A 59 5.89 3.17 16.75
CA PHE A 59 5.53 3.96 15.57
C PHE A 59 6.79 4.53 14.90
N PRO A 60 6.97 4.34 13.57
CA PRO A 60 8.22 4.68 12.89
C PRO A 60 8.27 6.18 12.50
N ASN A 61 8.42 7.05 13.52
CA ASN A 61 8.45 8.52 13.41
C ASN A 61 9.46 9.11 12.40
N ARG A 62 10.41 8.31 11.91
CA ARG A 62 11.47 8.75 10.98
C ARG A 62 11.09 8.56 9.50
N GLU A 63 9.99 7.88 9.21
CA GLU A 63 9.57 7.59 7.84
C GLU A 63 8.87 8.83 7.23
N LYS A 64 9.59 9.54 6.36
CA LYS A 64 9.11 10.80 5.77
C LYS A 64 7.84 10.56 4.96
N GLY A 65 6.80 11.32 5.26
CA GLY A 65 5.51 11.24 4.56
C GLY A 65 4.60 10.13 5.07
N LEU A 66 4.98 9.37 6.10
CA LEU A 66 4.06 8.44 6.75
C LEU A 66 2.98 9.24 7.49
N GLU A 67 1.71 9.03 7.14
CA GLU A 67 0.58 9.68 7.82
C GLU A 67 0.05 8.80 8.95
N SER A 68 -0.09 7.50 8.71
CA SER A 68 -0.68 6.57 9.68
C SER A 68 -0.47 5.12 9.28
N ILE A 69 -0.63 4.23 10.27
CA ILE A 69 -0.63 2.79 10.12
C ILE A 69 -1.84 2.27 10.88
N ASP A 70 -2.79 1.67 10.17
CA ASP A 70 -4.06 1.22 10.73
C ASP A 70 -4.25 -0.28 10.48
N LEU A 71 -4.49 -1.06 11.54
CA LEU A 71 -4.78 -2.49 11.44
C LEU A 71 -6.29 -2.72 11.58
N PHE A 72 -6.88 -3.37 10.58
CA PHE A 72 -8.28 -3.75 10.56
C PHE A 72 -8.43 -5.26 10.63
N GLN A 73 -9.50 -5.71 11.28
CA GLN A 73 -9.94 -7.08 11.24
C GLN A 73 -11.14 -7.21 10.31
N SER A 74 -11.11 -8.23 9.45
CA SER A 74 -12.24 -8.57 8.59
C SER A 74 -13.44 -8.99 9.44
N LEU A 75 -14.64 -8.58 9.04
CA LEU A 75 -15.90 -9.08 9.60
C LEU A 75 -16.29 -10.45 9.02
N GLY A 76 -15.56 -10.94 8.00
CA GLY A 76 -15.81 -12.19 7.31
C GLY A 76 -15.07 -13.38 7.97
N PRO A 77 -14.16 -14.08 7.26
CA PRO A 77 -13.43 -15.22 7.83
C PRO A 77 -12.72 -14.85 9.13
N GLU A 78 -12.88 -15.71 10.15
CA GLU A 78 -12.19 -15.55 11.42
C GLU A 78 -10.67 -15.65 11.19
N GLY A 79 -9.97 -14.51 11.24
CA GLY A 79 -8.51 -14.46 11.20
C GLY A 79 -7.91 -13.60 10.08
N ASP A 80 -8.74 -13.07 9.19
CA ASP A 80 -8.27 -12.14 8.16
C ASP A 80 -8.02 -10.75 8.75
N LEU A 81 -6.80 -10.24 8.57
CA LEU A 81 -6.38 -8.91 8.98
C LEU A 81 -5.93 -8.10 7.75
N SER A 82 -6.09 -6.78 7.82
CA SER A 82 -5.59 -5.87 6.79
C SER A 82 -4.94 -4.65 7.43
N LEU A 83 -3.66 -4.47 7.12
CA LEU A 83 -2.88 -3.32 7.52
C LEU A 83 -2.89 -2.28 6.39
N PHE A 84 -3.24 -1.04 6.72
CA PHE A 84 -3.20 0.10 5.82
C PHE A 84 -2.10 1.04 6.28
N ILE A 85 -1.13 1.30 5.40
CA ILE A 85 -0.06 2.27 5.62
C ILE A 85 -0.35 3.45 4.72
N ARG A 86 -0.70 4.61 5.30
CA ARG A 86 -1.06 5.81 4.53
C ARG A 86 0.15 6.73 4.40
N TRP A 87 0.40 7.18 3.19
CA TRP A 87 1.54 8.00 2.84
C TRP A 87 1.15 9.26 2.07
N GLN A 88 1.85 10.35 2.37
CA GLN A 88 1.83 11.62 1.66
C GLN A 88 3.25 11.94 1.16
N GLY A 89 3.46 11.86 -0.15
CA GLY A 89 4.76 12.17 -0.74
C GLY A 89 5.01 11.45 -2.06
N VAL A 90 6.26 11.06 -2.29
CA VAL A 90 6.69 10.39 -3.51
C VAL A 90 6.28 8.91 -3.46
N PHE A 91 5.56 8.45 -4.48
CA PHE A 91 5.22 7.04 -4.65
C PHE A 91 6.47 6.25 -5.05
N PRO A 92 6.82 5.15 -4.35
CA PRO A 92 7.99 4.36 -4.71
C PRO A 92 7.75 3.62 -6.04
N LEU A 93 8.77 3.52 -6.88
CA LEU A 93 8.66 2.93 -8.23
C LEU A 93 8.19 1.46 -8.22
N ASN A 94 8.49 0.72 -7.15
CA ASN A 94 8.07 -0.67 -6.95
C ASN A 94 6.71 -0.81 -6.24
N GLY A 95 6.05 0.31 -5.92
CA GLY A 95 4.76 0.37 -5.23
C GLY A 95 4.76 -0.06 -3.76
N LYS A 96 5.93 -0.24 -3.13
CA LYS A 96 6.05 -0.75 -1.75
C LYS A 96 7.15 -0.03 -1.00
N SER A 97 6.89 0.43 0.23
CA SER A 97 7.93 1.04 1.06
C SER A 97 8.79 -0.02 1.74
N ARG A 98 9.97 0.41 2.22
CA ARG A 98 10.80 -0.42 3.10
C ARG A 98 10.05 -0.84 4.36
N LEU A 99 9.31 0.09 4.97
CA LEU A 99 8.48 -0.19 6.14
C LEU A 99 7.42 -1.25 5.83
N GLY A 100 6.72 -1.14 4.70
CA GLY A 100 5.74 -2.13 4.26
C GLY A 100 6.34 -3.52 4.08
N PHE A 101 7.54 -3.62 3.51
CA PHE A 101 8.26 -4.91 3.44
C PHE A 101 8.61 -5.49 4.81
N GLN A 102 9.08 -4.64 5.75
CA GLN A 102 9.42 -5.09 7.10
C GLN A 102 8.19 -5.58 7.85
N LEU A 103 7.07 -4.86 7.75
CA LEU A 103 5.80 -5.25 8.35
C LEU A 103 5.24 -6.52 7.71
N ALA A 104 5.31 -6.65 6.39
CA ALA A 104 4.90 -7.87 5.69
C ALA A 104 5.74 -9.08 6.11
N ALA A 105 7.06 -8.93 6.22
CA ALA A 105 7.95 -9.98 6.71
C ALA A 105 7.63 -10.36 8.17
N ALA A 106 7.46 -9.38 9.06
CA ALA A 106 7.10 -9.62 10.45
C ALA A 106 5.74 -10.35 10.57
N LEU A 107 4.73 -9.95 9.79
CA LEU A 107 3.41 -10.57 9.86
C LEU A 107 3.35 -11.95 9.18
N SER A 108 4.34 -12.31 8.35
CA SER A 108 4.35 -13.59 7.63
C SER A 108 4.48 -14.81 8.53
N GLU A 109 4.95 -14.63 9.78
CA GLU A 109 4.97 -15.71 10.77
C GLU A 109 3.57 -16.16 11.20
N PHE A 110 2.54 -15.32 11.01
CA PHE A 110 1.17 -15.58 11.46
C PHE A 110 0.26 -16.13 10.35
N GLY A 111 0.73 -16.19 9.10
CA GLY A 111 -0.06 -16.68 7.98
C GLY A 111 0.39 -16.16 6.61
N GLN A 112 -0.48 -16.30 5.62
CA GLN A 112 -0.18 -15.90 4.25
C GLN A 112 -0.34 -14.40 4.07
N ILE A 113 0.64 -13.78 3.39
CA ILE A 113 0.67 -12.35 3.13
C ILE A 113 0.38 -12.04 1.67
N HIS A 114 -0.52 -11.09 1.46
CA HIS A 114 -0.66 -10.38 0.19
C HIS A 114 -0.35 -8.89 0.42
N HIS A 115 0.58 -8.33 -0.34
CA HIS A 115 1.04 -6.95 -0.17
C HIS A 115 1.02 -6.22 -1.51
N CYS A 116 0.31 -5.09 -1.55
CA CYS A 116 0.16 -4.24 -2.73
C CYS A 116 0.13 -2.75 -2.36
N GLY A 117 0.41 -1.89 -3.34
CA GLY A 117 0.37 -0.44 -3.20
C GLY A 117 -0.66 0.18 -4.14
N TRP A 118 -1.34 1.22 -3.66
CA TRP A 118 -2.38 1.93 -4.40
C TRP A 118 -2.13 3.43 -4.35
N GLN A 119 -2.18 4.07 -5.50
CA GLN A 119 -2.15 5.52 -5.61
C GLN A 119 -3.58 6.06 -5.61
N ARG A 120 -3.86 7.09 -4.83
CA ARG A 120 -5.17 7.74 -4.88
C ARG A 120 -5.35 8.43 -6.24
N ARG A 121 -6.39 8.03 -6.97
CA ARG A 121 -6.77 8.64 -8.26
C ARG A 121 -7.80 9.76 -8.10
N ASP A 122 -8.76 9.59 -7.19
CA ASP A 122 -9.83 10.56 -6.93
C ASP A 122 -10.34 10.42 -5.49
N SER A 123 -11.16 11.38 -5.03
CA SER A 123 -11.90 11.27 -3.77
C SER A 123 -13.22 12.04 -3.79
N LEU A 124 -14.26 11.43 -3.22
CA LEU A 124 -15.53 12.12 -2.96
C LEU A 124 -15.42 12.94 -1.67
N LYS A 125 -15.84 14.21 -1.73
CA LYS A 125 -15.93 15.09 -0.56
C LYS A 125 -17.40 15.29 -0.21
N LYS A 126 -17.73 15.19 1.09
CA LYS A 126 -19.09 15.53 1.56
C LYS A 126 -19.34 17.02 1.28
N LYS A 127 -20.37 17.34 0.49
CA LYS A 127 -20.81 18.74 0.33
C LYS A 127 -21.36 19.21 1.69
N LYS A 128 -20.88 20.35 2.18
CA LYS A 128 -21.54 21.03 3.30
C LYS A 128 -22.94 21.43 2.83
N ALA A 129 -23.98 21.03 3.55
CA ALA A 129 -25.32 21.55 3.30
C ALA A 129 -25.30 23.03 3.71
N SER A 130 -25.62 23.91 2.77
CA SER A 130 -25.87 25.33 3.05
C SER A 130 -27.16 25.40 3.86
N SER A 131 -27.08 25.68 5.15
CA SER A 131 -28.26 26.11 5.91
C SER A 131 -28.67 27.47 5.38
N THR A 132 -29.89 27.56 4.85
CA THR A 132 -30.56 28.83 4.50
C THR A 132 -31.44 29.25 5.66
#